data_AF-C6C6U1-F1
#
_entry.id   AF-C6C6U1-F1
#
_cell.length_a   1.000
_cell.length_b   1.000
_cell.length_c   1.000
_cell.angle_alpha   90.00
_cell.angle_beta   90.00
_cell.angle_gamma   90.00
#
_symmetry.space_group_name_H-M   'P 1'
#
loop_
_entity.id
_entity.type
_entity.pdbx_description
1 polymer ?
#
loop_
_entity_poly.entity_id
_entity_poly.type
_entity_poly.pdbx_seq_one_letter_code
_entity_poly.pdbx_strand_id
1 'polypeptide(L)'
;MHVKCIFYCDGRNDVAKLTPSGKRIQREIQTITHMVALYEKAFPPPEYSPEQYTQLLAYAVKRLEKCYYGENKPACKHCPIHCYQPAKREAIKAVMRWSGPRMLIHHPILAIRHLIDDHKPVPPKPEKPSR
;
A
#
# COMPACT_ATOMS: atom_id res chain seq x y z
N MET A 1 3.58 12.40 -24.26
CA MET A 1 4.65 11.38 -24.20
C MET A 1 5.65 11.81 -23.13
N HIS A 2 6.10 10.88 -22.30
CA HIS A 2 7.12 11.00 -21.23
C HIS A 2 6.71 11.65 -19.89
N VAL A 3 5.96 10.89 -19.10
CA VAL A 3 6.03 10.97 -17.62
C VAL A 3 7.21 10.09 -17.20
N LYS A 4 8.42 10.68 -17.26
CA LYS A 4 9.63 10.08 -16.72
C LYS A 4 9.60 10.22 -15.19
N CYS A 5 9.85 9.10 -14.52
CA CYS A 5 10.46 8.94 -13.20
C CYS A 5 10.78 10.23 -12.43
N ILE A 6 10.07 10.45 -11.31
CA ILE A 6 10.60 11.22 -10.19
C ILE A 6 10.63 10.29 -8.96
N PHE A 7 11.52 9.31 -9.05
CA PHE A 7 12.30 8.82 -7.92
C PHE A 7 13.62 9.58 -8.00
N TYR A 8 13.96 10.45 -7.03
CA TYR A 8 15.18 10.38 -6.19
C TYR A 8 15.55 11.72 -5.50
N CYS A 9 16.15 11.59 -4.31
CA CYS A 9 17.02 12.50 -3.55
C CYS A 9 16.45 13.76 -2.86
N ASP A 10 16.38 13.70 -1.52
CA ASP A 10 16.94 14.78 -0.68
C ASP A 10 17.68 14.16 0.51
N GLY A 11 18.93 14.54 0.67
CA GLY A 11 19.90 13.95 1.58
C GLY A 11 20.08 14.79 2.83
N ARG A 12 19.80 14.20 4.00
CA ARG A 12 20.38 14.60 5.28
C ARG A 12 20.47 13.39 6.21
N ASN A 13 21.70 12.85 6.27
CA ASN A 13 22.35 12.07 7.34
C ASN A 13 21.46 11.21 8.25
N ASP A 14 21.30 9.93 7.86
CA ASP A 14 21.33 8.73 8.72
C ASP A 14 21.23 7.46 7.83
N VAL A 15 22.11 7.40 6.81
CA VAL A 15 22.10 6.37 5.76
C VAL A 15 22.83 5.10 6.22
N ALA A 16 22.31 4.43 7.25
CA ALA A 16 22.88 3.15 7.69
C ALA A 16 21.86 2.02 7.94
N LYS A 17 20.54 2.24 7.83
CA LYS A 17 19.52 1.15 7.99
C LYS A 17 18.21 1.35 7.21
N LEU A 18 18.27 1.51 5.88
CA LEU A 18 17.05 1.50 5.04
C LEU A 18 17.25 0.59 3.82
N THR A 19 17.15 -0.72 4.04
CA THR A 19 16.74 -1.66 2.99
C THR A 19 15.24 -1.91 3.15
N PRO A 20 14.35 -1.21 2.42
CA PRO A 20 12.95 -1.53 2.51
C PRO A 20 12.65 -2.72 1.58
N SER A 21 12.19 -3.79 2.21
CA SER A 21 11.11 -4.63 1.69
C SER A 21 11.47 -5.63 0.58
N GLY A 22 11.25 -6.91 0.87
CA GLY A 22 11.43 -7.98 -0.10
C GLY A 22 10.39 -7.97 -1.23
N LYS A 23 10.42 -9.01 -2.06
CA LYS A 23 9.63 -9.11 -3.29
C LYS A 23 8.12 -8.98 -3.05
N ARG A 24 7.60 -9.33 -1.86
CA ARG A 24 6.17 -9.27 -1.54
C ARG A 24 5.72 -7.84 -1.28
N ILE A 25 6.42 -7.10 -0.41
CA ILE A 25 6.02 -5.73 -0.09
C ILE A 25 6.10 -4.82 -1.32
N GLN A 26 7.10 -5.03 -2.19
CA GLN A 26 7.17 -4.31 -3.47
C GLN A 26 5.95 -4.56 -4.37
N ARG A 27 5.43 -5.80 -4.42
CA ARG A 27 4.20 -6.12 -5.16
C ARG A 27 2.97 -5.46 -4.54
N GLU A 28 2.89 -5.41 -3.22
CA GLU A 28 1.79 -4.71 -2.53
C GLU A 28 1.82 -3.19 -2.83
N ILE A 29 3.01 -2.58 -2.83
CA ILE A 29 3.20 -1.18 -3.23
C ILE A 29 2.75 -0.97 -4.68
N GLN A 30 3.18 -1.82 -5.61
CA GLN A 30 2.75 -1.72 -7.02
C GLN A 30 1.24 -1.85 -7.15
N THR A 31 0.63 -2.80 -6.43
CA THR A 31 -0.82 -3.03 -6.47
C THR A 31 -1.58 -1.80 -6.00
N ILE A 32 -1.23 -1.22 -4.84
CA ILE A 32 -1.94 -0.05 -4.33
C ILE A 32 -1.73 1.17 -5.22
N THR A 33 -0.55 1.36 -5.80
CA THR A 33 -0.28 2.45 -6.76
C THR A 33 -1.21 2.36 -7.97
N HIS A 34 -1.34 1.17 -8.58
CA HIS A 34 -2.26 1.00 -9.72
C HIS A 34 -3.71 1.17 -9.32
N MET A 35 -4.11 0.68 -8.14
CA MET A 35 -5.47 0.83 -7.64
C MET A 35 -5.84 2.30 -7.40
N VAL A 36 -4.95 3.10 -6.81
CA VAL A 36 -5.15 4.53 -6.57
C VAL A 36 -5.23 5.29 -7.90
N ALA A 37 -4.31 5.02 -8.83
CA ALA A 37 -4.31 5.67 -10.14
C ALA A 37 -5.57 5.36 -10.96
N LEU A 38 -6.11 4.14 -10.87
CA LEU A 38 -7.39 3.81 -11.50
C LEU A 38 -8.55 4.54 -10.83
N TYR A 39 -8.54 4.65 -9.51
CA TYR A 39 -9.60 5.31 -8.75
C TYR A 39 -9.63 6.82 -9.03
N GLU A 40 -8.47 7.47 -9.02
CA GLU A 40 -8.31 8.89 -9.33
C GLU A 40 -8.85 9.25 -10.73
N LYS A 41 -8.64 8.39 -11.72
CA LYS A 41 -9.20 8.60 -13.07
C LYS A 41 -10.73 8.62 -13.10
N ALA A 42 -11.38 7.85 -12.24
CA ALA A 42 -12.84 7.82 -12.16
C ALA A 42 -13.40 8.86 -11.20
N PHE A 43 -12.63 9.23 -10.17
CA PHE A 43 -12.99 10.19 -9.15
C PHE A 43 -11.86 11.21 -9.00
N PRO A 44 -11.82 12.25 -9.84
CA PRO A 44 -10.81 13.29 -9.75
C PRO A 44 -10.81 13.95 -8.35
N PRO A 45 -9.65 14.39 -7.84
CA PRO A 45 -9.60 15.07 -6.56
C PRO A 45 -10.34 16.42 -6.65
N PRO A 46 -10.96 16.88 -5.55
CA PRO A 46 -11.57 18.20 -5.53
C PRO A 46 -10.51 19.29 -5.62
N GLU A 47 -10.87 20.45 -6.19
CA GLU A 47 -9.94 21.58 -6.40
C GLU A 47 -9.26 22.06 -5.11
N TYR A 48 -9.93 21.97 -3.97
CA TYR A 48 -9.38 22.35 -2.67
C TYR A 48 -8.42 21.31 -2.07
N SER A 49 -8.28 20.12 -2.67
CA SER A 49 -7.37 19.07 -2.21
C SER A 49 -6.80 18.24 -3.37
N PRO A 50 -6.00 18.87 -4.26
CA PRO A 50 -5.44 18.18 -5.42
C PRO A 50 -4.45 17.09 -5.04
N GLU A 51 -3.76 17.19 -3.89
CA GLU A 51 -2.79 16.17 -3.46
C GLU A 51 -3.42 15.00 -2.68
N GLN A 52 -4.75 14.93 -2.55
CA GLN A 52 -5.44 13.91 -1.73
C GLN A 52 -4.93 12.48 -2.01
N TYR A 53 -4.87 12.08 -3.28
CA TYR A 53 -4.45 10.74 -3.68
C TYR A 53 -2.95 10.51 -3.50
N THR A 54 -2.12 11.50 -3.82
CA THR A 54 -0.68 11.46 -3.62
C THR A 54 -0.34 11.28 -2.14
N GLN A 55 -1.01 12.02 -1.24
CA GLN A 55 -0.83 11.91 0.20
C GLN A 55 -1.33 10.56 0.74
N LEU A 56 -2.45 10.05 0.21
CA LEU A 56 -2.98 8.74 0.57
C LEU A 56 -2.01 7.61 0.19
N LEU A 57 -1.47 7.68 -1.04
CA LEU A 57 -0.51 6.71 -1.54
C LEU A 57 0.82 6.77 -0.77
N ALA A 58 1.38 7.96 -0.56
CA ALA A 58 2.60 8.13 0.22
C ALA A 58 2.45 7.59 1.64
N TYR A 59 1.28 7.81 2.27
CA TYR A 59 0.97 7.22 3.57
C TYR A 59 0.94 5.69 3.52
N ALA A 60 0.28 5.10 2.53
CA ALA A 60 0.17 3.65 2.38
C ALA A 60 1.55 3.00 2.16
N VAL A 61 2.37 3.57 1.28
CA VAL A 61 3.74 3.13 1.01
C VAL A 61 4.58 3.16 2.28
N LYS A 62 4.57 4.29 3.02
CA LYS A 62 5.29 4.42 4.29
C LYS A 62 4.89 3.37 5.33
N ARG A 63 3.61 2.95 5.35
CA ARG A 63 3.13 1.88 6.23
C ARG A 63 3.57 0.49 5.77
N LEU A 64 3.68 0.27 4.45
CA LEU A 64 4.17 -0.97 3.86
C LEU A 64 5.66 -1.18 4.12
N GLU A 65 6.46 -0.13 3.91
CA GLU A 65 7.91 -0.14 4.18
C GLU A 65 8.24 -0.41 5.65
N LYS A 66 7.40 0.13 6.56
CA LYS A 66 7.56 -0.04 8.01
C LYS A 66 6.69 -1.17 8.57
N CYS A 67 6.25 -2.11 7.73
CA CYS A 67 5.42 -3.21 8.20
C CYS A 67 6.20 -4.10 9.16
N TYR A 68 5.66 -4.29 10.37
CA TYR A 68 6.24 -5.17 11.37
C TYR A 68 6.50 -6.60 10.86
N TYR A 69 5.58 -7.13 10.04
CA TYR A 69 5.67 -8.49 9.52
C TYR A 69 6.53 -8.65 8.27
N GLY A 70 6.93 -7.53 7.62
CA GLY A 70 7.70 -7.56 6.38
C GLY A 70 7.12 -8.52 5.33
N GLU A 71 7.95 -9.44 4.83
CA GLU A 71 7.56 -10.43 3.81
C GLU A 71 6.56 -11.49 4.29
N ASN A 72 6.42 -11.67 5.60
CA ASN A 72 5.47 -12.62 6.19
C ASN A 72 4.11 -11.99 6.49
N LYS A 73 3.91 -10.76 6.02
CA LYS A 73 2.69 -9.98 6.25
C LYS A 73 1.42 -10.70 5.77
N PRO A 74 0.37 -10.77 6.61
CA PRO A 74 -0.97 -11.16 6.18
C PRO A 74 -1.66 -10.02 5.43
N ALA A 75 -2.77 -10.31 4.76
CA ALA A 75 -3.62 -9.28 4.18
C ALA A 75 -3.93 -8.17 5.21
N CYS A 76 -3.83 -6.89 4.81
CA CYS A 76 -4.06 -5.74 5.70
C CYS A 76 -5.39 -5.83 6.46
N LYS A 77 -6.41 -6.40 5.82
CA LYS A 77 -7.76 -6.60 6.38
C LYS A 77 -7.78 -7.55 7.58
N HIS A 78 -6.87 -8.51 7.62
CA HIS A 78 -6.75 -9.51 8.69
C HIS A 78 -5.57 -9.26 9.63
N CYS A 79 -4.86 -8.14 9.47
CA CYS A 79 -3.69 -7.83 10.29
C CYS A 79 -4.12 -7.61 11.75
N PRO A 80 -3.49 -8.29 12.73
CA PRO A 80 -3.83 -8.15 14.15
C PRO A 80 -3.32 -6.82 14.74
N ILE A 81 -2.56 -6.03 13.97
CA ILE A 81 -2.03 -4.73 14.37
C ILE A 81 -2.76 -3.63 13.60
N HIS A 82 -3.35 -2.70 14.35
CA HIS A 82 -3.96 -1.49 13.78
C HIS A 82 -2.89 -0.47 13.40
N CYS A 83 -2.37 -0.54 12.17
CA CYS A 83 -1.33 0.37 11.69
C CYS A 83 -1.85 1.61 10.93
N TYR A 84 -3.08 1.58 10.41
CA TYR A 84 -3.69 2.69 9.68
C TYR A 84 -4.53 3.58 10.61
N GLN A 85 -4.46 4.89 10.40
CA GLN A 85 -5.45 5.82 10.96
C GLN A 85 -6.84 5.50 10.40
N PRO A 86 -7.92 5.59 11.20
CA PRO A 86 -9.28 5.22 10.77
C PRO A 86 -9.72 5.88 9.46
N ALA A 87 -9.56 7.20 9.32
CA ALA A 87 -9.94 7.92 8.11
C ALA A 87 -9.21 7.41 6.85
N LYS A 88 -7.88 7.21 6.95
CA LYS A 88 -7.05 6.71 5.83
C LYS A 88 -7.34 5.25 5.51
N ARG A 89 -7.70 4.44 6.52
CA ARG A 89 -8.12 3.05 6.34
C ARG A 89 -9.40 2.99 5.50
N GLU A 90 -10.39 3.81 5.80
CA GLU A 90 -11.64 3.83 5.03
C GLU A 90 -11.42 4.33 3.61
N ALA A 91 -10.58 5.35 3.41
CA ALA A 91 -10.20 5.82 2.08
C ALA A 91 -9.53 4.71 1.23
N ILE A 92 -8.55 3.99 1.79
CA ILE A 92 -7.90 2.87 1.10
C ILE A 92 -8.89 1.73 0.83
N LYS A 93 -9.78 1.40 1.77
CA LYS A 93 -10.82 0.39 1.53
C LYS A 93 -11.75 0.77 0.39
N ALA A 94 -12.15 2.03 0.29
CA ALA A 94 -12.98 2.52 -0.82
C ALA A 94 -12.25 2.31 -2.16
N VAL A 95 -10.98 2.71 -2.23
CA VAL A 95 -10.11 2.48 -3.39
C VAL A 95 -10.00 0.98 -3.72
N MET A 96 -9.67 0.13 -2.75
CA MET A 96 -9.53 -1.31 -2.97
C MET A 96 -10.84 -1.96 -3.43
N ARG A 97 -11.98 -1.57 -2.84
CA ARG A 97 -13.31 -2.10 -3.19
C ARG A 97 -13.71 -1.75 -4.61
N TRP A 98 -13.43 -0.51 -5.04
CA TRP A 98 -13.81 -0.05 -6.38
C TRP A 98 -12.81 -0.53 -7.45
N SER A 99 -11.51 -0.42 -7.18
CA SER A 99 -10.43 -0.76 -8.10
C SER A 99 -10.18 -2.28 -8.18
N GLY A 100 -10.45 -3.05 -7.13
CA GLY A 100 -10.17 -4.49 -7.05
C GLY A 100 -10.74 -5.31 -8.22
N PRO A 101 -12.05 -5.28 -8.48
CA PRO A 101 -12.64 -5.98 -9.63
C PRO A 101 -12.11 -5.47 -10.99
N ARG A 102 -11.76 -4.18 -11.07
CA ARG A 102 -11.29 -3.52 -12.31
C ARG A 102 -9.82 -3.77 -12.59
N MET A 103 -9.02 -4.06 -11.56
CA MET A 103 -7.63 -4.46 -11.68
C MET A 103 -7.48 -5.77 -12.48
N LEU A 104 -8.48 -6.64 -12.50
CA LEU A 104 -8.48 -7.85 -13.35
C LEU A 104 -8.43 -7.51 -14.84
N ILE A 105 -9.01 -6.39 -15.25
CA ILE A 105 -9.07 -5.96 -16.65
C ILE A 105 -7.73 -5.32 -17.07
N HIS A 106 -7.14 -4.48 -16.21
CA HIS A 106 -5.93 -3.73 -16.54
C HIS A 106 -4.63 -4.47 -16.19
N HIS A 107 -4.62 -5.22 -15.10
CA HIS A 107 -3.44 -5.90 -14.54
C HIS A 107 -3.80 -7.30 -14.01
N PRO A 108 -4.25 -8.23 -14.88
CA PRO A 108 -4.82 -9.52 -14.48
C PRO A 108 -3.88 -10.34 -13.58
N ILE A 109 -2.59 -10.43 -13.93
CA ILE A 109 -1.60 -11.19 -13.15
C ILE A 109 -1.42 -10.61 -11.73
N LEU A 110 -1.38 -9.28 -11.62
CA LEU A 110 -1.20 -8.61 -10.33
C LEU A 110 -2.47 -8.72 -9.47
N ALA A 111 -3.64 -8.59 -10.09
CA ALA A 111 -4.93 -8.74 -9.43
C ALA A 111 -5.13 -10.16 -8.87
N ILE A 112 -4.86 -11.20 -9.66
CA ILE A 112 -4.97 -12.59 -9.22
C ILE A 112 -4.02 -12.86 -8.04
N ARG A 113 -2.75 -12.42 -8.13
CA ARG A 113 -1.79 -12.56 -7.02
C ARG A 113 -2.26 -11.84 -5.76
N HIS A 114 -2.81 -10.64 -5.89
CA HIS A 114 -3.35 -9.89 -4.77
C HIS A 114 -4.52 -10.61 -4.10
N LEU A 115 -5.44 -11.19 -4.89
CA LEU A 115 -6.56 -11.98 -4.38
C LEU A 115 -6.09 -13.24 -3.65
N ILE A 116 -5.06 -13.93 -4.15
CA ILE A 116 -4.47 -15.09 -3.46
C ILE A 116 -3.83 -14.67 -2.13
N ASP A 117 -3.08 -13.56 -2.12
CA ASP A 117 -2.45 -13.02 -0.90
C ASP A 117 -3.49 -12.62 0.16
N ASP A 118 -4.69 -12.26 -0.27
CA ASP A 118 -5.84 -11.91 0.57
C ASP A 118 -6.39 -13.08 1.41
N HIS A 119 -6.10 -14.33 1.00
CA HIS A 119 -6.48 -15.56 1.69
C HIS A 119 -5.37 -16.14 2.57
N LYS A 120 -4.19 -15.50 2.65
CA LYS A 120 -3.08 -16.02 3.46
C LYS A 120 -3.45 -16.03 4.95
N PRO A 121 -3.18 -17.12 5.69
CA PRO A 121 -3.47 -17.19 7.12
C PRO A 121 -2.68 -16.14 7.90
N VAL A 122 -3.30 -15.64 8.97
CA VAL A 122 -2.72 -14.60 9.82
C VAL A 122 -1.62 -15.22 10.68
N PRO A 123 -0.36 -14.76 10.60
CA PRO A 123 0.68 -15.22 11.51
C PRO A 123 0.35 -14.78 12.94
N PRO A 124 0.74 -15.58 13.96
CA PRO A 124 0.48 -15.23 15.35
C PRO A 124 1.06 -13.86 15.69
N LYS A 125 0.35 -13.10 16.52
CA LYS A 125 0.83 -11.82 17.03
C LYS A 125 2.07 -12.09 17.91
N PRO A 126 3.16 -11.33 17.78
CA PRO A 126 4.28 -11.44 18.72
C PRO A 126 3.77 -11.15 20.14
N GLU A 127 4.14 -12.00 21.10
CA GLU A 127 3.86 -11.75 22.51
C GLU A 127 4.56 -10.45 22.93
N LYS A 128 3.84 -9.59 23.64
CA LYS A 128 4.48 -8.42 24.26
C LYS A 128 5.47 -8.96 25.30
N PRO A 129 6.74 -8.53 25.31
CA PRO A 129 7.60 -8.85 26.43
C PRO A 129 6.92 -8.32 27.71
N SER A 130 6.60 -9.22 28.64
CA SER A 130 6.11 -8.86 29.96
C SER A 130 7.21 -8.04 30.63
N ARG A 131 6.95 -6.74 30.81
CA ARG A 131 7.76 -5.89 31.67
C ARG A 131 7.32 -6.09 33.11
#